data_AF-A0A1J3GVK7-F1
#
_entry.id   AF-A0A1J3GVK7-F1
#
_cell.length_a   1.000
_cell.length_b   1.000
_cell.length_c   1.000
_cell.angle_alpha   90.00
_cell.angle_beta   90.00
_cell.angle_gamma   90.00
#
_symmetry.space_group_name_H-M   'P 1'
#
loop_
_entity.id
_entity.type
_entity.pdbx_description
1 polymer ?
#
loop_
_entity_poly.entity_id
_entity_poly.type
_entity_poly.pdbx_seq_one_letter_code
_entity_poly.pdbx_strand_id
1 'polypeptide(L)'
;QTLHSPTGHSHSPSSSTSGSTSAEPVRSRWSPKPEQILILESIFNSGMVNPPKEETVRIRKMLEKFGAVGDANVFYWFQNRRSRSRRRQRQLQAAAAADTAATTNTCD
;
A
#
# COMPACT_ATOMS: atom_id res chain seq x y z
N GLN A 1 -39.25 35.50 14.44
CA GLN A 1 -38.49 34.26 14.72
C GLN A 1 -37.57 34.04 13.53
N THR A 2 -36.29 34.24 13.76
CA THR A 2 -35.28 34.63 12.76
C THR A 2 -34.61 33.40 12.15
N LEU A 3 -34.50 33.35 10.83
CA LEU A 3 -33.79 32.30 10.08
C LEU A 3 -32.28 32.45 10.26
N HIS A 4 -31.58 31.35 10.54
CA HIS A 4 -30.11 31.33 10.64
C HIS A 4 -29.49 30.69 9.39
N SER A 5 -28.65 31.45 8.70
CA SER A 5 -27.74 30.98 7.64
C SER A 5 -26.53 30.26 8.24
N PRO A 6 -25.95 29.24 7.59
CA PRO A 6 -24.68 28.68 8.01
C PRO A 6 -23.51 29.49 7.41
N THR A 7 -22.76 30.16 8.29
CA THR A 7 -21.49 30.85 7.96
C THR A 7 -20.44 29.84 7.52
N GLY A 8 -19.93 30.00 6.30
CA GLY A 8 -18.76 29.29 5.79
C GLY A 8 -17.52 29.64 6.60
N HIS A 9 -16.87 28.64 7.18
CA HIS A 9 -15.58 28.79 7.84
C HIS A 9 -14.49 28.44 6.83
N SER A 10 -14.00 29.46 6.14
CA SER A 10 -12.79 29.41 5.34
C SER A 10 -11.59 29.18 6.27
N HIS A 11 -11.06 27.96 6.30
CA HIS A 11 -9.76 27.69 6.92
C HIS A 11 -8.66 28.08 5.93
N SER A 12 -8.14 29.29 6.08
CA SER A 12 -6.82 29.66 5.55
C SER A 12 -5.75 29.14 6.50
N PRO A 13 -4.77 28.32 6.06
CA PRO A 13 -3.56 28.12 6.83
C PRO A 13 -2.57 29.24 6.49
N SER A 14 -2.35 30.12 7.47
CA SER A 14 -1.31 31.14 7.43
C SER A 14 0.06 30.48 7.31
N SER A 15 0.76 30.78 6.22
CA SER A 15 2.18 30.56 6.06
C SER A 15 2.97 31.37 7.08
N SER A 16 3.91 30.73 7.80
CA SER A 16 5.29 31.21 8.07
C SER A 16 5.97 30.38 9.15
N THR A 17 6.93 29.55 8.77
CA THR A 17 8.19 29.42 9.52
C THR A 17 9.27 29.00 8.53
N SER A 18 10.16 29.95 8.27
CA SER A 18 11.38 29.80 7.49
C SER A 18 12.39 28.93 8.21
N GLY A 19 13.16 28.17 7.44
CA GLY A 19 14.55 27.87 7.77
C GLY A 19 14.82 26.55 8.47
N SER A 20 14.94 25.48 7.70
CA SER A 20 16.07 24.55 7.79
C SER A 20 16.06 23.64 6.56
N THR A 21 16.96 23.91 5.64
CA THR A 21 17.39 22.99 4.59
C THR A 21 18.08 21.79 5.24
N SER A 22 17.31 20.88 5.85
CA SER A 22 17.71 19.49 5.82
C SER A 22 17.15 18.98 4.51
N ALA A 23 17.97 18.99 3.46
CA ALA A 23 17.77 18.07 2.37
C ALA A 23 17.92 16.67 2.96
N GLU A 24 16.88 16.20 3.66
CA GLU A 24 16.73 14.81 4.05
C GLU A 24 17.07 14.04 2.78
N PRO A 25 18.14 13.23 2.77
CA PRO A 25 18.52 12.51 1.58
C PRO A 25 17.29 11.73 1.17
N VAL A 26 16.71 12.11 0.02
CA VAL A 26 15.49 11.52 -0.53
C VAL A 26 15.75 10.03 -0.52
N ARG A 27 15.18 9.30 0.46
CA ARG A 27 15.52 7.90 0.67
C ARG A 27 15.23 7.20 -0.64
N SER A 28 16.29 6.75 -1.32
CA SER A 28 16.17 6.13 -2.63
C SER A 28 15.10 5.05 -2.54
N ARG A 29 14.06 5.20 -3.37
CA ARG A 29 12.94 4.27 -3.38
C ARG A 29 13.48 2.88 -3.66
N TRP A 30 13.16 1.94 -2.79
CA TRP A 30 13.64 0.57 -2.95
C TRP A 30 13.07 -0.04 -4.23
N SER A 31 13.97 -0.44 -5.13
CA SER A 31 13.67 -1.23 -6.32
C SER A 31 14.20 -2.65 -6.08
N PRO A 32 13.34 -3.60 -5.66
CA PRO A 32 13.78 -4.96 -5.36
C PRO A 32 14.27 -5.67 -6.62
N LYS A 33 15.34 -6.47 -6.48
CA LYS A 33 15.79 -7.34 -7.57
C LYS A 33 14.87 -8.54 -7.79
N PRO A 34 14.86 -9.16 -8.99
CA PRO A 34 14.04 -10.34 -9.26
C PRO A 34 14.24 -11.47 -8.24
N GLU A 35 15.48 -11.74 -7.83
CA GLU A 35 15.80 -12.79 -6.86
C GLU A 35 15.19 -12.49 -5.48
N GLN A 36 15.20 -11.22 -5.08
CA GLN A 36 14.58 -10.79 -3.82
C GLN A 36 13.05 -10.97 -3.87
N ILE A 37 12.43 -10.70 -5.02
CA ILE A 37 11.00 -10.93 -5.22
C ILE A 37 10.67 -12.42 -5.13
N LEU A 38 11.43 -13.29 -5.79
CA LEU A 38 11.17 -14.74 -5.77
C LEU A 38 11.20 -15.31 -4.35
N ILE A 39 12.18 -14.90 -3.54
CA ILE A 39 12.29 -15.31 -2.13
C ILE A 39 11.08 -14.83 -1.32
N LEU A 40 10.72 -13.55 -1.45
CA LEU A 40 9.56 -12.98 -0.76
C LEU A 40 8.25 -13.71 -1.15
N GLU A 41 8.07 -14.02 -2.43
CA GLU A 41 6.92 -14.77 -2.92
C GLU A 41 6.90 -16.22 -2.42
N SER A 42 8.04 -16.90 -2.41
CA SER A 42 8.14 -18.27 -1.89
C SER A 42 7.70 -18.36 -0.43
N ILE A 43 8.13 -17.41 0.40
CA ILE A 43 7.76 -17.36 1.83
C ILE A 43 6.27 -17.03 2.00
N PHE A 44 5.76 -16.08 1.21
CA PHE A 44 4.34 -15.76 1.25
C PHE A 44 3.47 -16.97 0.86
N ASN A 45 3.88 -17.70 -0.18
CA ASN A 45 3.17 -18.87 -0.69
C ASN A 45 3.24 -20.07 0.28
N SER A 46 4.24 -20.12 1.17
CA SER A 46 4.29 -21.14 2.24
C SER A 46 3.32 -20.87 3.39
N GLY A 47 2.49 -19.81 3.29
CA GLY A 47 1.48 -19.45 4.28
C GLY A 47 1.92 -18.38 5.29
N MET A 48 3.20 -17.99 5.28
CA MET A 48 3.70 -16.95 6.18
C MET A 48 3.38 -15.54 5.64
N VAL A 49 2.12 -15.13 5.79
CA VAL A 49 1.61 -13.87 5.23
C VAL A 49 1.82 -12.65 6.13
N ASN A 50 2.19 -12.86 7.39
CA ASN A 50 2.47 -11.83 8.39
C ASN A 50 3.68 -12.23 9.25
N PRO A 51 4.90 -12.11 8.72
CA PRO A 51 6.10 -12.52 9.45
C PRO A 51 6.25 -11.71 10.75
N PRO A 52 6.55 -12.34 11.90
CA PRO A 52 6.86 -11.62 13.12
C PRO A 52 8.15 -10.80 12.97
N LYS A 53 8.47 -9.97 13.97
CA LYS A 53 9.63 -9.06 13.92
C LYS A 53 10.95 -9.82 13.70
N GLU A 54 11.17 -10.90 14.43
CA GLU A 54 12.38 -11.73 14.31
C GLU A 54 12.53 -12.31 12.89
N GLU A 55 11.41 -12.77 12.33
CA GLU A 55 11.40 -13.34 10.98
C GLU A 55 11.60 -12.25 9.91
N THR A 56 11.07 -11.05 10.12
CA THR A 56 11.34 -9.89 9.24
C THR A 56 12.84 -9.62 9.15
N VAL A 57 13.55 -9.64 10.29
CA VAL A 57 15.01 -9.47 10.35
C VAL A 57 15.73 -10.62 9.66
N ARG A 58 15.28 -11.86 9.85
CA ARG A 58 15.86 -13.06 9.20
C ARG A 58 15.70 -12.99 7.67
N ILE A 59 14.51 -12.64 7.20
CA ILE A 59 14.21 -12.46 5.77
C ILE A 59 15.06 -11.35 5.18
N ARG A 60 15.17 -10.18 5.84
CA ARG A 60 16.06 -9.10 5.40
C ARG A 60 17.49 -9.60 5.21
N LYS A 61 18.08 -10.26 6.21
CA LYS A 61 19.46 -10.79 6.13
C LYS A 61 19.65 -11.75 4.96
N MET A 62 18.64 -12.56 4.64
CA MET A 62 18.69 -13.45 3.48
C MET A 62 18.65 -12.67 2.16
N LEU A 63 17.79 -11.65 2.07
CA LEU A 63 17.62 -10.81 0.88
C LEU A 63 18.81 -9.87 0.61
N GLU A 64 19.51 -9.44 1.66
CA GLU A 64 20.69 -8.54 1.57
C GLU A 64 21.81 -9.14 0.72
N LYS A 65 21.90 -10.47 0.63
CA LYS A 65 22.84 -11.18 -0.24
C LYS A 65 22.66 -10.87 -1.72
N PHE A 66 21.46 -10.41 -2.11
CA PHE A 66 21.12 -10.11 -3.51
C PHE A 66 21.09 -8.59 -3.78
N GLY A 67 20.99 -7.74 -2.75
CA GLY A 67 21.01 -6.29 -2.89
C GLY A 67 20.49 -5.57 -1.64
N ALA A 68 20.60 -4.24 -1.63
CA ALA A 68 20.18 -3.41 -0.50
C ALA A 68 18.69 -3.59 -0.17
N VAL A 69 18.38 -3.79 1.10
CA VAL A 69 17.01 -3.95 1.62
C VAL A 69 17.00 -3.63 3.12
N GLY A 70 15.97 -2.93 3.60
CA GLY A 70 15.76 -2.68 5.03
C GLY A 70 14.56 -3.47 5.58
N ASP A 71 14.43 -3.55 6.91
CA ASP A 71 13.31 -4.26 7.55
C ASP A 71 11.95 -3.68 7.12
N ALA A 72 11.86 -2.36 6.98
CA ALA A 72 10.66 -1.67 6.50
C ALA A 72 10.23 -2.14 5.10
N ASN A 73 11.18 -2.41 4.21
CA ASN A 73 10.90 -2.89 2.86
C ASN A 73 10.22 -4.26 2.90
N VAL A 74 10.74 -5.18 3.72
CA VAL A 74 10.16 -6.51 3.92
C VAL A 74 8.76 -6.40 4.49
N PHE A 75 8.61 -5.65 5.59
CA PHE A 75 7.32 -5.42 6.25
C PHE A 75 6.25 -4.89 5.28
N TYR A 76 6.57 -3.84 4.53
CA TYR A 76 5.63 -3.25 3.57
C TYR A 76 5.40 -4.14 2.36
N TRP A 77 6.37 -4.95 1.93
CA TRP A 77 6.15 -5.89 0.85
C TRP A 77 5.05 -6.90 1.22
N PHE A 78 5.09 -7.49 2.42
CA PHE A 78 4.06 -8.41 2.90
C PHE A 78 2.70 -7.73 3.10
N GLN A 79 2.67 -6.49 3.61
CA GLN A 79 1.44 -5.71 3.69
C GLN A 79 0.84 -5.45 2.30
N ASN A 80 1.65 -4.98 1.35
CA ASN A 80 1.24 -4.68 -0.01
C ASN A 80 0.76 -5.93 -0.74
N ARG A 81 1.41 -7.08 -0.52
CA ARG A 81 0.99 -8.35 -1.13
C ARG A 81 -0.42 -8.75 -0.68
N ARG A 82 -0.71 -8.66 0.62
CA ARG A 82 -2.06 -8.90 1.16
C ARG A 82 -3.07 -7.89 0.63
N SER A 83 -2.72 -6.60 0.61
CA SER A 83 -3.57 -5.53 0.08
C SER A 83 -3.95 -5.77 -1.38
N ARG A 84 -2.97 -6.12 -2.23
CA ARG A 84 -3.19 -6.45 -3.64
C ARG A 84 -4.08 -7.68 -3.81
N SER A 85 -3.91 -8.72 -3.00
CA SER A 85 -4.76 -9.91 -3.04
C SER A 85 -6.23 -9.55 -2.75
N ARG A 86 -6.49 -8.80 -1.67
CA ARG A 86 -7.85 -8.31 -1.34
C ARG A 86 -8.43 -7.40 -2.42
N ARG A 87 -7.62 -6.49 -2.96
CA ARG A 87 -8.06 -5.59 -4.04
C ARG A 87 -8.47 -6.38 -5.28
N ARG A 88 -7.67 -7.38 -5.69
CA ARG A 88 -7.98 -8.26 -6.82
C ARG A 88 -9.29 -9.01 -6.60
N GLN A 89 -9.51 -9.55 -5.40
CA GLN A 89 -10.76 -10.24 -5.05
C GLN A 89 -11.98 -9.32 -5.21
N ARG A 90 -11.90 -8.08 -4.70
CA ARG A 90 -12.99 -7.09 -4.84
C ARG A 90 -13.24 -6.69 -6.30
N GLN A 91 -12.20 -6.55 -7.10
CA GLN A 91 -12.33 -6.24 -8.52
C GLN A 91 -13.05 -7.35 -9.30
N LEU A 92 -12.74 -8.62 -9.00
CA LEU A 92 -13.43 -9.76 -9.59
C LEU A 92 -14.91 -9.82 -9.17
N GLN A 93 -15.21 -9.55 -7.89
CA GLN A 93 -16.59 -9.48 -7.40
C GLN A 93 -17.38 -8.34 -8.06
N ALA A 94 -16.76 -7.16 -8.18
CA ALA A 94 -17.39 -6.01 -8.83
C ALA A 94 -17.63 -6.24 -10.33
N ALA A 95 -16.69 -6.89 -11.03
CA ALA A 95 -16.84 -7.26 -12.43
C ALA A 95 -17.98 -8.28 -12.63
N ALA A 96 -18.06 -9.30 -11.77
CA ALA A 96 -19.15 -10.28 -11.82
C ALA A 96 -20.53 -9.64 -11.55
N ALA A 97 -20.62 -8.69 -10.61
CA ALA A 97 -21.86 -7.97 -10.33
C ALA A 97 -22.32 -7.07 -11.50
N ALA A 98 -21.38 -6.45 -12.22
CA ALA A 98 -21.69 -5.63 -13.39
C ALA A 98 -22.26 -6.46 -14.55
N ASP A 99 -21.75 -7.68 -14.76
CA ASP A 99 -22.20 -8.58 -15.82
C ASP A 99 -23.63 -9.09 -15.57
N THR A 100 -23.98 -9.37 -14.31
CA THR A 100 -25.36 -9.72 -13.92
C THR A 100 -26.35 -8.57 -14.09
N ALA A 101 -25.93 -7.31 -13.89
CA ALA A 101 -26.79 -6.14 -14.03
C ALA A 101 -27.07 -5.76 -15.51
N ALA A 102 -26.14 -6.08 -16.42
CA ALA A 102 -26.32 -5.82 -17.85
C ALA A 102 -27.37 -6.75 -18.50
N THR A 103 -27.52 -7.99 -18.01
CA THR A 103 -28.47 -8.98 -18.55
C THR A 103 -29.93 -8.66 -18.20
N THR A 104 -30.19 -7.93 -17.10
CA THR A 104 -31.55 -7.56 -16.69
C THR A 104 -32.10 -6.28 -17.35
N ASN A 105 -31.29 -5.55 -18.12
CA ASN A 105 -31.70 -4.27 -18.76
C ASN A 105 -32.03 -4.39 -20.27
N THR A 106 -32.17 -5.60 -20.82
CA THR A 106 -32.66 -5.79 -22.20
C THR A 106 -34.10 -6.32 -22.16
N CYS A 107 -35.06 -5.41 -21.98
CA CYS A 107 -36.45 -5.63 -22.37
C CYS A 107 -37.06 -4.29 -22.81
N ASP A 108 -37.03 -4.06 -24.12
CA ASP A 108 -37.98 -3.20 -24.83
C ASP A 108 -38.56 -4.03 -25.99
#